data_AF-A0A4U0FC44-F1
#
_entry.id   AF-A0A4U0FC44-F1
#
_cell.length_a   1.000
_cell.length_b   1.000
_cell.length_c   1.000
_cell.angle_alpha   90.00
_cell.angle_beta   90.00
_cell.angle_gamma   90.00
#
_symmetry.space_group_name_H-M   'P 1'
#
loop_
_entity.id
_entity.type
_entity.pdbx_description
1 polymer ?
#
loop_
_entity_poly.entity_id
_entity_poly.type
_entity_poly.pdbx_seq_one_letter_code
_entity_poly.pdbx_strand_id
1 'polypeptide(L)'
;MTEQQPDWYSLMRDAPLKTKTFTMRNIERIEQRVAETRRGSKNGMIIIAAIAAASALAVIITVFALSISSAPIQVVKSTAQPPIASQTETQQPADTLNEHPYKLKGQVGAVEKPDFIYGAMPPKFMADPNQDYKITAADGEFVQIVPVVAPDQAHTGWVPRWYLLLDSSEGAVRIKDVPTYEMIVNTRVFFRLYPDQPKPSGFELEPGKVVQVTGQFEQWVRVNIITYDSPNNGDKWVPKSALTDWDPSKAREGFLRPGAKIYDEQGNAIGDVPGNNPIQINPVYSGNRYPMSSAGGFSGYINNKDFVPNPFRYDNGKFPKNANGQTYGSASDASTPETEPDLIRAYGVDGTVGYVLKKDLDGEMPKTPEEALAMQKNRHPGGRDIPLYDVDGQTVIGVFHIDG
;
A
#
# COMPACT_ATOMS: atom_id res chain seq x y z
N MET A 1 -57.87 1.68 11.85
CA MET A 1 -56.51 1.26 12.22
C MET A 1 -55.62 2.48 12.09
N THR A 2 -55.45 3.19 13.20
CA THR A 2 -54.63 4.40 13.29
C THR A 2 -53.27 3.98 13.84
N GLU A 3 -52.28 3.97 12.96
CA GLU A 3 -50.88 3.69 13.27
C GLU A 3 -50.37 4.74 14.26
N GLN A 4 -49.97 4.29 15.46
CA GLN A 4 -49.33 5.16 16.43
C GLN A 4 -47.98 5.61 15.88
N GLN A 5 -47.86 6.91 15.59
CA GLN A 5 -46.58 7.50 15.27
C GLN A 5 -45.63 7.42 16.48
N PRO A 6 -44.36 7.06 16.28
CA PRO A 6 -43.41 6.92 17.37
C PRO A 6 -43.07 8.27 18.01
N ASP A 7 -42.91 8.23 19.33
CA ASP A 7 -42.82 9.39 20.25
C ASP A 7 -41.70 10.40 19.92
N TRP A 8 -40.70 9.99 19.14
CA TRP A 8 -39.61 10.86 18.68
C TRP A 8 -40.06 11.90 17.64
N TYR A 9 -41.16 11.66 16.92
CA TYR A 9 -41.68 12.55 15.89
C TYR A 9 -42.25 13.85 16.48
N SER A 10 -42.94 13.74 17.62
CA SER A 10 -43.44 14.88 18.42
C SER A 10 -42.29 15.72 19.01
N LEU A 11 -41.21 15.06 19.43
CA LEU A 11 -40.05 15.71 20.03
C LEU A 11 -39.21 16.52 19.03
N MET A 12 -39.25 16.17 17.74
CA MET A 12 -38.57 16.94 16.69
C MET A 12 -39.34 18.17 16.22
N ARG A 13 -40.68 18.14 16.32
CA ARG A 13 -41.54 19.21 15.79
C ARG A 13 -41.52 20.49 16.63
N ASP A 14 -41.34 20.36 17.94
CA ASP A 14 -41.50 21.47 18.88
C ASP A 14 -40.16 22.12 19.33
N ALA A 15 -39.02 21.70 18.75
CA ALA A 15 -37.70 22.24 19.09
C ALA A 15 -37.27 23.39 18.15
N PRO A 16 -36.96 24.60 18.68
CA PRO A 16 -36.55 25.73 17.85
C PRO A 16 -35.06 25.60 17.49
N LEU A 17 -34.76 25.01 16.33
CA LEU A 17 -33.38 24.91 15.85
C LEU A 17 -32.90 26.26 15.29
N LYS A 18 -32.36 27.12 16.18
CA LYS A 18 -31.44 28.20 15.80
C LYS A 18 -30.00 27.73 16.01
N THR A 19 -29.33 27.45 14.89
CA THR A 19 -27.87 27.52 14.61
C THR A 19 -26.86 26.61 15.33
N LYS A 20 -26.10 25.91 14.45
CA LYS A 20 -24.65 25.57 14.40
C LYS A 20 -24.04 24.51 15.36
N THR A 21 -23.39 23.56 14.68
CA THR A 21 -22.32 22.60 15.07
C THR A 21 -22.70 21.33 15.84
N PHE A 22 -23.04 20.28 15.07
CA PHE A 22 -22.71 18.89 15.43
C PHE A 22 -21.18 18.78 15.51
N THR A 23 -20.63 18.53 16.69
CA THR A 23 -19.21 18.21 16.89
C THR A 23 -19.07 16.81 17.48
N MET A 24 -17.93 16.16 17.25
CA MET A 24 -17.66 14.78 17.69
C MET A 24 -17.81 14.59 19.21
N ARG A 25 -17.54 15.64 20.00
CA ARG A 25 -17.79 15.67 21.45
C ARG A 25 -19.26 15.48 21.85
N ASN A 26 -20.20 15.86 20.99
CA ASN A 26 -21.63 15.68 21.25
C ASN A 26 -22.07 14.22 21.00
N ILE A 27 -21.39 13.51 20.09
CA ILE A 27 -21.62 12.09 19.79
C ILE A 27 -21.08 11.22 20.94
N GLU A 28 -19.86 11.50 21.41
CA GLU A 28 -19.25 10.78 22.54
C GLU A 28 -20.08 10.90 23.84
N ARG A 29 -20.72 12.05 24.09
CA ARG A 29 -21.62 12.24 25.24
C ARG A 29 -22.91 11.43 25.15
N ILE A 30 -23.40 11.18 23.94
CA ILE A 30 -24.60 10.36 23.72
C ILE A 30 -24.26 8.88 23.95
N GLU A 31 -23.11 8.42 23.46
CA GLU A 31 -22.63 7.05 23.66
C GLU A 31 -22.37 6.73 25.14
N GLN A 32 -21.79 7.67 25.90
CA GLN A 32 -21.60 7.50 27.34
C GLN A 32 -22.92 7.38 28.12
N ARG A 33 -23.95 8.17 27.77
CA ARG A 33 -25.27 8.06 28.42
C ARG A 33 -26.02 6.76 28.07
N VAL A 34 -25.83 6.25 26.85
CA VAL A 34 -26.40 4.96 26.44
C VAL A 34 -25.72 3.80 27.16
N ALA A 35 -24.41 3.90 27.42
CA ALA A 35 -23.64 2.91 28.18
C ALA A 35 -24.02 2.88 29.68
N GLU A 36 -24.26 4.03 30.30
CA GLU A 36 -24.67 4.11 31.71
C GLU A 36 -26.08 3.57 31.97
N THR A 37 -26.99 3.74 31.00
CA THR A 37 -28.39 3.24 31.09
C THR A 37 -28.46 1.71 31.04
N ARG A 38 -27.46 1.03 30.47
CA ARG A 38 -27.40 -0.45 30.36
C ARG A 38 -26.81 -1.18 31.58
N ARG A 39 -26.29 -0.47 32.58
CA ARG A 39 -25.68 -1.06 33.79
C ARG A 39 -26.67 -1.47 34.89
N GLY A 40 -27.97 -1.18 34.73
CA GLY A 40 -28.98 -1.33 35.79
C GLY A 40 -29.82 -2.61 35.81
N SER A 41 -29.65 -3.57 34.87
CA SER A 41 -30.56 -4.73 34.79
C SER A 41 -29.91 -6.04 35.21
N LYS A 42 -30.56 -6.74 36.15
CA LYS A 42 -30.16 -8.04 36.75
C LYS A 42 -30.01 -9.19 35.73
N ASN A 43 -30.40 -9.01 34.48
CA ASN A 43 -30.25 -10.03 33.42
C ASN A 43 -28.87 -10.02 32.74
N GLY A 44 -28.00 -9.05 33.04
CA GLY A 44 -26.66 -8.97 32.45
C GLY A 44 -25.64 -9.98 33.00
N MET A 45 -25.80 -10.46 34.24
CA MET A 45 -24.83 -11.39 34.85
C MET A 45 -24.91 -12.82 34.29
N ILE A 46 -26.08 -13.26 33.84
CA ILE A 46 -26.27 -14.65 33.35
C ILE A 46 -25.60 -14.83 31.98
N ILE A 47 -25.58 -13.79 31.15
CA ILE A 47 -24.97 -13.83 29.81
C ILE A 47 -23.43 -13.81 29.89
N ILE A 48 -22.85 -13.10 30.87
CA ILE A 48 -21.40 -13.06 31.08
C ILE A 48 -20.87 -14.42 31.57
N ALA A 49 -21.63 -15.13 32.43
CA ALA A 49 -21.24 -16.46 32.90
C ALA A 49 -21.26 -17.52 31.77
N ALA A 50 -22.18 -17.41 30.81
CA ALA A 50 -22.26 -18.31 29.66
C ALA A 50 -21.12 -18.09 28.65
N ILE A 51 -20.69 -16.84 28.45
CA ILE A 51 -19.56 -16.50 27.55
C ILE A 51 -18.21 -16.96 28.14
N ALA A 52 -18.04 -16.89 29.46
CA ALA A 52 -16.84 -17.39 30.14
C ALA A 52 -16.73 -18.94 30.09
N ALA A 53 -17.85 -19.67 30.18
CA ALA A 53 -17.85 -21.13 30.14
C ALA A 53 -17.54 -21.70 28.74
N ALA A 54 -17.98 -21.03 27.67
CA ALA A 54 -17.65 -21.43 26.29
C ALA A 54 -16.16 -21.21 25.94
N SER A 55 -15.51 -20.26 26.60
CA SER A 55 -14.09 -19.93 26.38
C SER A 55 -13.13 -20.93 27.06
N ALA A 56 -13.56 -21.61 28.13
CA ALA A 56 -12.75 -22.61 28.84
C ALA A 56 -12.79 -24.01 28.20
N LEU A 57 -13.81 -24.32 27.38
CA LEU A 57 -13.94 -25.63 26.73
C LEU A 57 -13.14 -25.74 25.42
N ALA A 58 -12.84 -24.60 24.77
CA ALA A 58 -12.06 -24.55 23.52
C ALA A 58 -10.53 -24.65 23.71
N VAL A 59 -10.03 -24.51 24.93
CA VAL A 59 -8.58 -24.57 25.25
C VAL A 59 -8.13 -25.99 25.67
N ILE A 60 -9.06 -26.91 25.97
CA ILE A 60 -8.72 -28.28 26.41
C ILE A 60 -8.68 -29.28 25.25
N ILE A 61 -9.23 -28.96 24.07
CA ILE A 61 -9.25 -29.88 22.91
C ILE A 61 -7.97 -29.75 22.03
N THR A 62 -7.14 -28.72 22.22
CA THR A 62 -5.92 -28.51 21.40
C THR A 62 -4.64 -29.11 21.99
N VAL A 63 -4.68 -29.80 23.14
CA VAL A 63 -3.48 -30.37 23.80
C VAL A 63 -3.36 -31.91 23.65
N PHE A 64 -4.27 -32.59 22.94
CA PHE A 64 -4.25 -34.06 22.84
C PHE A 64 -4.19 -34.64 21.41
N ALA A 65 -3.41 -34.04 20.51
CA ALA A 65 -3.18 -34.60 19.17
C ALA A 65 -1.71 -34.54 18.68
N LEU A 66 -0.73 -34.73 19.57
CA LEU A 66 0.68 -34.97 19.20
C LEU A 66 1.24 -36.17 19.95
N SER A 67 0.93 -37.37 19.43
CA SER A 67 1.53 -38.69 19.73
C SER A 67 0.77 -39.67 18.82
N ILE A 68 1.27 -40.24 17.72
CA ILE A 68 2.40 -41.16 17.53
C ILE A 68 2.59 -41.33 16.01
N SER A 69 3.83 -41.27 15.50
CA SER A 69 4.34 -42.21 14.47
C SER A 69 5.83 -41.93 14.23
N SER A 70 6.68 -42.74 14.85
CA SER A 70 8.11 -42.80 14.60
C SER A 70 8.39 -43.89 13.57
N ALA A 71 8.91 -43.49 12.40
CA ALA A 71 9.64 -44.38 11.49
C ALA A 71 11.02 -43.77 11.20
N PRO A 72 12.09 -44.59 11.15
CA PRO A 72 13.46 -44.08 11.11
C PRO A 72 13.82 -43.55 9.71
N ILE A 73 14.27 -42.30 9.65
CA ILE A 73 14.86 -41.73 8.43
C ILE A 73 16.25 -42.34 8.21
N GLN A 74 16.45 -42.96 7.05
CA GLN A 74 17.76 -43.41 6.61
C GLN A 74 18.65 -42.20 6.27
N VAL A 75 19.85 -42.19 6.85
CA VAL A 75 20.90 -41.22 6.57
C VAL A 75 21.49 -41.52 5.19
N VAL A 76 21.14 -40.73 4.18
CA VAL A 76 21.87 -40.68 2.92
C VAL A 76 23.08 -39.78 3.12
N LYS A 77 24.29 -40.36 2.99
CA LYS A 77 25.56 -39.65 2.99
C LYS A 77 25.59 -38.66 1.82
N SER A 78 25.66 -37.37 2.14
CA SER A 78 25.97 -36.32 1.17
C SER A 78 27.46 -36.38 0.81
N THR A 79 27.76 -36.65 -0.45
CA THR A 79 29.10 -36.50 -1.04
C THR A 79 29.50 -35.04 -1.07
N ALA A 80 30.62 -34.73 -0.43
CA ALA A 80 31.20 -33.40 -0.30
C ALA A 80 31.48 -32.74 -1.66
N GLN A 81 30.97 -31.52 -1.84
CA GLN A 81 31.46 -30.56 -2.83
C GLN A 81 32.73 -29.88 -2.28
N PRO A 82 33.76 -29.60 -3.09
CA PRO A 82 34.99 -28.96 -2.63
C PRO A 82 34.72 -27.54 -2.12
N PRO A 83 35.46 -27.06 -1.12
CA PRO A 83 35.20 -25.77 -0.49
C PRO A 83 35.43 -24.64 -1.50
N ILE A 84 34.37 -23.88 -1.79
CA ILE A 84 34.49 -22.54 -2.35
C ILE A 84 35.21 -21.72 -1.29
N ALA A 85 36.36 -21.16 -1.64
CA ALA A 85 37.16 -20.31 -0.77
C ALA A 85 36.27 -19.21 -0.17
N SER A 86 36.06 -19.27 1.14
CA SER A 86 35.46 -18.18 1.90
C SER A 86 36.35 -16.96 1.75
N GLN A 87 35.89 -15.97 0.97
CA GLN A 87 36.38 -14.61 1.16
C GLN A 87 35.84 -14.17 2.52
N THR A 88 36.73 -14.14 3.50
CA THR A 88 36.49 -13.48 4.78
C THR A 88 36.30 -12.00 4.47
N GLU A 89 35.06 -11.51 4.48
CA GLU A 89 34.80 -10.08 4.58
C GLU A 89 35.42 -9.60 5.89
N THR A 90 36.51 -8.85 5.75
CA THR A 90 37.17 -8.19 6.87
C THR A 90 36.17 -7.20 7.46
N GLN A 91 35.65 -7.49 8.66
CA GLN A 91 34.91 -6.52 9.46
C GLN A 91 35.82 -5.32 9.70
N GLN A 92 35.57 -4.23 8.98
CA GLN A 92 36.30 -3.00 9.18
C GLN A 92 35.73 -2.31 10.44
N PRO A 93 36.54 -2.08 11.49
CA PRO A 93 36.07 -1.46 12.73
C PRO A 93 35.44 -0.10 12.48
N ALA A 94 34.43 0.26 13.28
CA ALA A 94 33.76 1.56 13.22
C ALA A 94 34.73 2.76 13.29
N ASP A 95 35.93 2.56 13.83
CA ASP A 95 36.97 3.59 13.97
C ASP A 95 37.50 4.16 12.65
N THR A 96 37.42 3.44 11.52
CA THR A 96 37.88 3.99 10.22
C THR A 96 36.79 4.75 9.46
N LEU A 97 35.58 4.87 10.01
CA LEU A 97 34.47 5.60 9.37
C LEU A 97 34.31 7.05 9.85
N ASN A 98 35.28 7.60 10.57
CA ASN A 98 35.16 8.92 11.19
C ASN A 98 35.96 10.03 10.50
N GLU A 99 36.72 9.73 9.44
CA GLU A 99 37.68 10.68 8.88
C GLU A 99 37.06 11.66 7.86
N HIS A 100 35.96 11.29 7.19
CA HIS A 100 35.33 12.11 6.14
C HIS A 100 33.81 12.16 6.26
N PRO A 101 33.16 13.29 5.86
CA PRO A 101 31.72 13.32 5.73
C PRO A 101 31.23 12.38 4.64
N TYR A 102 30.13 11.68 4.90
CA TYR A 102 29.44 10.78 3.98
C TYR A 102 28.21 11.46 3.38
N LYS A 103 27.96 11.20 2.10
CA LYS A 103 26.66 11.42 1.48
C LYS A 103 25.84 10.14 1.48
N LEU A 104 24.58 10.21 1.07
CA LEU A 104 23.71 9.06 0.97
C LEU A 104 23.36 8.74 -0.49
N LYS A 105 23.10 7.47 -0.77
CA LYS A 105 22.64 6.98 -2.08
C LYS A 105 21.26 7.54 -2.46
N GLY A 106 20.45 7.89 -1.48
CA GLY A 106 19.10 8.43 -1.65
C GLY A 106 18.52 8.86 -0.30
N GLN A 107 17.32 9.46 -0.34
CA GLN A 107 16.62 9.85 0.88
C GLN A 107 16.21 8.61 1.69
N VAL A 108 16.37 8.68 3.01
CA VAL A 108 16.03 7.58 3.93
C VAL A 108 15.55 8.10 5.27
N GLY A 109 14.59 7.42 5.89
CA GLY A 109 14.12 7.73 7.23
C GLY A 109 15.12 7.25 8.30
N ALA A 110 15.66 8.18 9.07
CA ALA A 110 16.54 7.88 10.20
C ALA A 110 15.71 7.68 11.48
N VAL A 111 15.86 6.54 12.14
CA VAL A 111 15.06 6.19 13.34
C VAL A 111 15.85 6.36 14.64
N GLU A 112 15.17 6.26 15.78
CA GLU A 112 15.82 6.44 17.09
C GLU A 112 16.78 5.29 17.47
N LYS A 113 16.45 4.05 17.08
CA LYS A 113 17.23 2.83 17.39
C LYS A 113 17.18 1.86 16.21
N PRO A 114 18.22 1.04 15.97
CA PRO A 114 18.24 0.08 14.87
C PRO A 114 17.00 -0.82 14.81
N ASP A 115 16.52 -1.30 15.96
CA ASP A 115 15.34 -2.16 16.04
C ASP A 115 14.05 -1.50 15.51
N PHE A 116 13.99 -0.18 15.49
CA PHE A 116 12.82 0.56 14.99
C PHE A 116 12.77 0.65 13.48
N ILE A 117 13.84 0.29 12.77
CA ILE A 117 13.85 0.25 11.29
C ILE A 117 12.84 -0.79 10.78
N TYR A 118 12.56 -1.83 11.56
CA TYR A 118 11.57 -2.86 11.26
C TYR A 118 10.15 -2.52 11.76
N GLY A 119 9.99 -1.38 12.43
CA GLY A 119 8.82 -1.09 13.24
C GLY A 119 7.81 -0.14 12.61
N ALA A 120 6.69 0.02 13.31
CA ALA A 120 5.63 0.99 13.02
C ALA A 120 5.98 2.44 13.44
N MET A 121 7.18 2.66 13.99
CA MET A 121 7.59 3.98 14.48
C MET A 121 8.01 4.87 13.29
N PRO A 122 7.49 6.11 13.19
CA PRO A 122 7.91 7.01 12.13
C PRO A 122 9.39 7.36 12.27
N PRO A 123 10.07 7.75 11.17
CA PRO A 123 11.43 8.21 11.26
C PRO A 123 11.51 9.49 12.12
N LYS A 124 12.61 9.62 12.86
CA LYS A 124 12.94 10.82 13.63
C LYS A 124 13.19 12.02 12.71
N PHE A 125 13.81 11.77 11.55
CA PHE A 125 13.94 12.72 10.46
C PHE A 125 14.20 11.99 9.14
N MET A 126 13.96 12.67 8.02
CA MET A 126 14.37 12.20 6.70
C MET A 126 15.78 12.73 6.40
N ALA A 127 16.72 11.84 6.14
CA ALA A 127 18.09 12.20 5.79
C ALA A 127 18.18 12.51 4.28
N ASP A 128 18.74 13.68 3.94
CA ASP A 128 18.85 14.20 2.58
C ASP A 128 20.13 13.68 1.90
N PRO A 129 20.06 13.06 0.71
CA PRO A 129 21.24 12.53 0.02
C PRO A 129 22.27 13.57 -0.42
N ASN A 130 21.91 14.86 -0.45
CA ASN A 130 22.81 15.95 -0.79
C ASN A 130 23.55 16.53 0.42
N GLN A 131 23.09 16.21 1.63
CA GLN A 131 23.68 16.63 2.88
C GLN A 131 24.87 15.74 3.28
N ASP A 132 25.83 16.34 3.96
CA ASP A 132 26.98 15.64 4.53
C ASP A 132 26.65 15.12 5.94
N TYR A 133 27.06 13.90 6.22
CA TYR A 133 26.83 13.23 7.51
C TYR A 133 28.13 12.70 8.10
N LYS A 134 28.24 12.75 9.43
CA LYS A 134 29.23 11.98 10.18
C LYS A 134 28.58 10.74 10.74
N ILE A 135 29.36 9.68 10.87
CA ILE A 135 28.95 8.48 11.61
C ILE A 135 29.33 8.68 13.07
N THR A 136 28.41 8.38 13.99
CA THR A 136 28.66 8.50 15.43
C THR A 136 28.67 7.14 16.13
N ALA A 137 28.05 6.12 15.53
CA ALA A 137 28.03 4.76 16.03
C ALA A 137 27.71 3.77 14.89
N ALA A 138 27.99 2.49 15.11
CA ALA A 138 27.61 1.39 14.22
C ALA A 138 27.10 0.21 15.05
N ASP A 139 26.12 -0.50 14.50
CA ASP A 139 25.52 -1.70 15.10
C ASP A 139 25.07 -2.65 13.99
N GLY A 140 25.85 -3.71 13.77
CA GLY A 140 25.64 -4.65 12.66
C GLY A 140 25.60 -3.95 11.30
N GLU A 141 24.46 -4.07 10.61
CA GLU A 141 24.21 -3.50 9.28
C GLU A 141 23.75 -2.03 9.33
N PHE A 142 23.70 -1.43 10.53
CA PHE A 142 23.18 -0.08 10.76
C PHE A 142 24.26 0.87 11.24
N VAL A 143 24.10 2.14 10.90
CA VAL A 143 24.96 3.22 11.34
C VAL A 143 24.13 4.37 11.88
N GLN A 144 24.62 5.02 12.93
CA GLN A 144 24.05 6.26 13.41
C GLN A 144 24.71 7.41 12.67
N ILE A 145 23.89 8.22 12.02
CA ILE A 145 24.33 9.41 11.29
C ILE A 145 23.95 10.68 12.04
N VAL A 146 24.78 11.70 11.90
CA VAL A 146 24.51 13.06 12.34
C VAL A 146 24.82 14.03 11.19
N PRO A 147 23.91 14.94 10.82
CA PRO A 147 24.19 15.89 9.77
C PRO A 147 25.30 16.86 10.16
N VAL A 148 26.18 17.19 9.22
CA VAL A 148 27.23 18.21 9.37
C VAL A 148 26.60 19.59 9.17
N VAL A 149 25.75 19.98 10.12
CA VAL A 149 25.11 21.30 10.21
C VAL A 149 25.48 21.97 11.53
N ALA A 150 24.96 23.18 11.77
CA ALA A 150 25.15 23.88 13.04
C ALA A 150 24.79 22.95 14.23
N PRO A 151 25.61 22.90 15.30
CA PRO A 151 25.47 21.90 16.37
C PRO A 151 24.12 21.89 17.10
N ASP A 152 23.41 23.01 17.09
CA ASP A 152 22.09 23.21 17.70
C ASP A 152 20.94 22.58 16.91
N GLN A 153 21.17 22.20 15.65
CA GLN A 153 20.21 21.52 14.77
C GLN A 153 20.57 20.05 14.51
N ALA A 154 21.68 19.58 15.08
CA ALA A 154 22.21 18.25 14.82
C ALA A 154 21.41 17.17 15.59
N HIS A 155 20.50 16.49 14.89
CA HIS A 155 19.85 15.28 15.38
C HIS A 155 20.57 14.04 14.87
N THR A 156 20.77 13.07 15.76
CA THR A 156 21.27 11.74 15.38
C THR A 156 20.12 10.79 15.06
N GLY A 157 20.35 9.85 14.14
CA GLY A 157 19.41 8.78 13.83
C GLY A 157 20.08 7.59 13.15
N TRP A 158 19.48 6.42 13.24
CA TRP A 158 19.99 5.18 12.68
C TRP A 158 19.41 4.91 11.30
N VAL A 159 20.28 4.50 10.37
CA VAL A 159 19.94 4.11 9.00
C VAL A 159 20.68 2.84 8.62
N PRO A 160 20.22 2.06 7.62
CA PRO A 160 21.02 0.98 7.06
C PRO A 160 22.32 1.53 6.48
N ARG A 161 23.45 0.92 6.85
CA ARG A 161 24.79 1.26 6.34
C ARG A 161 24.84 1.25 4.82
N TRP A 162 24.03 0.41 4.19
CA TRP A 162 23.89 0.34 2.74
C TRP A 162 23.54 1.70 2.10
N TYR A 163 22.82 2.60 2.78
CA TYR A 163 22.51 3.92 2.24
C TYR A 163 23.71 4.86 2.16
N LEU A 164 24.84 4.56 2.83
CA LEU A 164 26.03 5.38 2.73
C LEU A 164 26.60 5.34 1.31
N LEU A 165 26.93 6.50 0.76
CA LEU A 165 27.65 6.64 -0.48
C LEU A 165 29.15 6.64 -0.17
N LEU A 166 29.79 5.46 -0.30
CA LEU A 166 31.22 5.28 0.01
C LEU A 166 32.13 5.82 -1.08
N ASP A 167 31.68 5.80 -2.33
CA ASP A 167 32.34 6.42 -3.48
C ASP A 167 31.59 7.70 -3.84
N SER A 168 32.22 8.85 -3.60
CA SER A 168 31.64 10.17 -3.89
C SER A 168 31.94 10.68 -5.30
N SER A 169 32.47 9.83 -6.19
CA SER A 169 32.70 10.18 -7.59
C SER A 169 31.40 10.57 -8.32
N GLU A 170 31.50 11.45 -9.32
CA GLU A 170 30.34 11.95 -10.09
C GLU A 170 29.55 10.84 -10.80
N GLY A 171 30.10 9.62 -10.93
CA GLY A 171 29.46 8.46 -11.55
C GLY A 171 28.81 7.48 -10.56
N ALA A 172 28.84 7.76 -9.26
CA ALA A 172 28.35 6.82 -8.27
C ALA A 172 26.83 6.57 -8.41
N VAL A 173 26.43 5.30 -8.43
CA VAL A 173 25.04 4.91 -8.60
C VAL A 173 24.20 5.35 -7.40
N ARG A 174 23.15 6.11 -7.67
CA ARG A 174 22.21 6.64 -6.68
C ARG A 174 20.81 6.09 -6.91
N ILE A 175 20.02 6.14 -5.84
CA ILE A 175 18.58 5.89 -5.90
C ILE A 175 17.95 7.01 -6.72
N LYS A 176 17.11 6.61 -7.68
CA LYS A 176 16.30 7.51 -8.49
C LYS A 176 14.88 7.47 -7.97
N ASP A 177 14.41 8.57 -7.38
CA ASP A 177 13.00 8.74 -7.11
C ASP A 177 12.25 8.85 -8.45
N VAL A 178 11.08 8.22 -8.53
CA VAL A 178 10.26 8.19 -9.75
C VAL A 178 8.83 8.62 -9.41
N PRO A 179 8.09 9.19 -10.37
CA PRO A 179 6.64 9.33 -10.24
C PRO A 179 6.01 8.01 -9.82
N THR A 180 5.06 8.04 -8.89
CA THR A 180 4.52 6.79 -8.34
C THR A 180 3.63 6.07 -9.34
N TYR A 181 3.86 4.77 -9.53
CA TYR A 181 3.02 3.93 -10.38
C TYR A 181 2.86 2.53 -9.78
N GLU A 182 1.71 1.90 -10.04
CA GLU A 182 1.42 0.56 -9.52
C GLU A 182 2.02 -0.53 -10.41
N MET A 183 2.46 -1.61 -9.76
CA MET A 183 2.84 -2.87 -10.37
C MET A 183 2.19 -4.02 -9.61
N ILE A 184 2.20 -5.20 -10.21
CA ILE A 184 1.70 -6.43 -9.59
C ILE A 184 2.88 -7.35 -9.26
N VAL A 185 2.88 -7.93 -8.05
CA VAL A 185 3.79 -9.03 -7.72
C VAL A 185 3.43 -10.23 -8.59
N ASN A 186 4.33 -10.68 -9.46
CA ASN A 186 4.09 -11.83 -10.34
C ASN A 186 4.60 -13.14 -9.71
N THR A 187 5.70 -13.05 -8.97
CA THR A 187 6.36 -14.17 -8.31
C THR A 187 6.52 -13.81 -6.84
N ARG A 188 6.27 -14.80 -5.99
CA ARG A 188 6.44 -14.72 -4.55
C ARG A 188 7.81 -14.14 -4.18
N VAL A 189 7.81 -13.09 -3.34
CA VAL A 189 9.03 -12.33 -3.04
C VAL A 189 8.99 -11.74 -1.64
N PHE A 190 10.11 -11.81 -0.92
CA PHE A 190 10.28 -11.05 0.32
C PHE A 190 10.81 -9.66 0.00
N PHE A 191 10.17 -8.62 0.54
CA PHE A 191 10.78 -7.30 0.49
C PHE A 191 11.95 -7.19 1.47
N ARG A 192 12.87 -6.28 1.16
CA ARG A 192 14.09 -6.01 1.92
C ARG A 192 14.11 -4.54 2.34
N LEU A 193 14.83 -4.22 3.42
CA LEU A 193 15.01 -2.82 3.84
C LEU A 193 15.90 -2.03 2.88
N TYR A 194 16.78 -2.74 2.18
CA TYR A 194 17.69 -2.22 1.19
C TYR A 194 18.04 -3.33 0.19
N PRO A 195 18.44 -2.98 -1.04
CA PRO A 195 18.93 -3.93 -2.04
C PRO A 195 19.97 -4.90 -1.49
N ASP A 196 19.83 -6.18 -1.85
CA ASP A 196 20.78 -7.25 -1.52
C ASP A 196 21.00 -7.52 -0.02
N GLN A 197 20.11 -7.02 0.85
CA GLN A 197 20.11 -7.35 2.28
C GLN A 197 20.23 -8.87 2.49
N PRO A 198 21.23 -9.41 3.22
CA PRO A 198 21.49 -10.86 3.27
C PRO A 198 20.30 -11.69 3.73
N LYS A 199 19.57 -11.21 4.73
CA LYS A 199 18.35 -11.84 5.26
C LYS A 199 17.16 -10.90 5.04
N PRO A 200 16.15 -11.30 4.24
CA PRO A 200 14.97 -10.47 4.07
C PRO A 200 14.31 -10.22 5.42
N SER A 201 13.99 -8.96 5.69
CA SER A 201 13.33 -8.56 6.93
C SER A 201 11.83 -8.37 6.80
N GLY A 202 11.33 -8.40 5.56
CA GLY A 202 9.93 -8.23 5.26
C GLY A 202 9.13 -9.52 5.34
N PHE A 203 7.81 -9.33 5.31
CA PHE A 203 6.88 -10.41 5.02
C PHE A 203 6.94 -10.78 3.54
N GLU A 204 6.53 -12.01 3.25
CA GLU A 204 6.39 -12.50 1.89
C GLU A 204 5.24 -11.77 1.19
N LEU A 205 5.50 -11.27 -0.02
CA LEU A 205 4.51 -10.71 -0.92
C LEU A 205 4.08 -11.80 -1.89
N GLU A 206 2.80 -12.13 -1.87
CA GLU A 206 2.22 -13.16 -2.73
C GLU A 206 1.89 -12.64 -4.13
N PRO A 207 1.86 -13.51 -5.15
CA PRO A 207 1.39 -13.16 -6.48
C PRO A 207 0.02 -12.48 -6.47
N GLY A 208 -0.09 -11.37 -7.21
CA GLY A 208 -1.27 -10.54 -7.28
C GLY A 208 -1.36 -9.44 -6.22
N LYS A 209 -0.43 -9.39 -5.27
CA LYS A 209 -0.27 -8.22 -4.39
C LYS A 209 0.01 -6.97 -5.23
N VAL A 210 -0.64 -5.86 -4.89
CA VAL A 210 -0.41 -4.58 -5.56
C VAL A 210 0.66 -3.82 -4.80
N VAL A 211 1.64 -3.31 -5.53
CA VAL A 211 2.71 -2.48 -4.99
C VAL A 211 2.73 -1.15 -5.74
N GLN A 212 3.03 -0.05 -5.05
CA GLN A 212 3.22 1.25 -5.66
C GLN A 212 4.72 1.57 -5.67
N VAL A 213 5.33 1.62 -6.86
CA VAL A 213 6.75 1.94 -7.02
C VAL A 213 6.97 3.42 -6.74
N THR A 214 8.02 3.73 -5.98
CA THR A 214 8.39 5.10 -5.56
C THR A 214 9.86 5.44 -5.83
N GLY A 215 10.66 4.46 -6.25
CA GLY A 215 12.07 4.68 -6.57
C GLY A 215 12.70 3.46 -7.23
N GLN A 216 13.87 3.66 -7.84
CA GLN A 216 14.61 2.63 -8.54
C GLN A 216 16.10 2.69 -8.17
N PHE A 217 16.73 1.52 -8.07
CA PHE A 217 18.16 1.37 -7.87
C PHE A 217 18.61 0.11 -8.61
N GLU A 218 19.28 0.27 -9.75
CA GLU A 218 19.67 -0.85 -10.62
C GLU A 218 18.49 -1.79 -10.94
N GLN A 219 18.60 -3.10 -10.64
CA GLN A 219 17.54 -4.10 -10.78
C GLN A 219 16.49 -4.08 -9.66
N TRP A 220 16.58 -3.16 -8.70
CA TRP A 220 15.68 -3.06 -7.56
C TRP A 220 14.72 -1.89 -7.72
N VAL A 221 13.51 -2.07 -7.18
CA VAL A 221 12.53 -0.99 -7.05
C VAL A 221 12.12 -0.85 -5.60
N ARG A 222 11.99 0.41 -5.17
CA ARG A 222 11.40 0.76 -3.88
C ARG A 222 9.90 0.84 -4.04
N VAL A 223 9.17 0.21 -3.12
CA VAL A 223 7.72 0.08 -3.19
C VAL A 223 7.05 0.49 -1.88
N ASN A 224 5.88 1.09 -2.01
CA ASN A 224 4.86 1.13 -0.96
C ASN A 224 3.99 -0.12 -1.08
N ILE A 225 3.54 -0.61 0.07
CA ILE A 225 2.60 -1.73 0.19
C ILE A 225 1.49 -1.33 1.16
N ILE A 226 0.29 -1.90 0.97
CA ILE A 226 -0.74 -1.86 2.01
C ILE A 226 -0.54 -3.04 2.95
N THR A 227 -0.56 -2.75 4.25
CA THR A 227 -0.54 -3.72 5.35
C THR A 227 -1.82 -3.54 6.18
N TYR A 228 -2.50 -4.65 6.48
CA TYR A 228 -3.84 -4.62 7.10
C TYR A 228 -3.80 -4.68 8.64
N ASP A 229 -2.68 -5.14 9.19
CA ASP A 229 -2.50 -5.51 10.59
C ASP A 229 -1.50 -4.60 11.33
N SER A 230 -0.51 -4.02 10.66
CA SER A 230 0.37 -3.00 11.22
C SER A 230 1.05 -2.16 10.14
N PRO A 231 1.21 -0.84 10.33
CA PRO A 231 2.01 -0.02 9.42
C PRO A 231 3.46 -0.50 9.48
N ASN A 232 4.02 -0.82 8.33
CA ASN A 232 5.43 -1.16 8.20
C ASN A 232 6.14 0.07 7.62
N ASN A 233 6.92 0.78 8.42
CA ASN A 233 7.60 1.99 7.97
C ASN A 233 8.92 1.66 7.28
N GLY A 234 9.55 2.68 6.70
CA GLY A 234 10.82 2.53 5.98
C GLY A 234 10.68 1.98 4.57
N ASP A 235 11.78 2.08 3.84
CA ASP A 235 11.87 1.67 2.45
C ASP A 235 11.72 0.15 2.31
N LYS A 236 11.03 -0.27 1.25
CA LYS A 236 10.82 -1.69 0.93
C LYS A 236 11.27 -1.92 -0.48
N TRP A 237 12.27 -2.76 -0.62
CA TRP A 237 12.91 -3.03 -1.90
C TRP A 237 12.58 -4.44 -2.35
N VAL A 238 12.20 -4.56 -3.61
CA VAL A 238 11.98 -5.84 -4.29
C VAL A 238 12.73 -5.85 -5.63
N PRO A 239 13.20 -7.01 -6.11
CA PRO A 239 13.73 -7.11 -7.46
C PRO A 239 12.65 -6.78 -8.48
N LYS A 240 12.97 -5.95 -9.47
CA LYS A 240 12.05 -5.58 -10.56
C LYS A 240 11.54 -6.83 -11.30
N SER A 241 12.35 -7.88 -11.40
CA SER A 241 11.99 -9.16 -12.03
C SER A 241 10.87 -9.92 -11.31
N ALA A 242 10.63 -9.65 -10.02
CA ALA A 242 9.52 -10.24 -9.28
C ALA A 242 8.16 -9.58 -9.59
N LEU A 243 8.19 -8.43 -10.28
CA LEU A 243 7.02 -7.64 -10.61
C LEU A 243 6.64 -7.80 -12.09
N THR A 244 5.40 -7.47 -12.40
CA THR A 244 4.88 -7.30 -13.75
C THR A 244 4.15 -5.96 -13.83
N ASP A 245 4.00 -5.46 -15.04
CA ASP A 245 3.19 -4.27 -15.30
C ASP A 245 1.79 -4.39 -14.71
N TRP A 246 1.19 -3.23 -14.42
CA TRP A 246 -0.14 -3.15 -13.85
C TRP A 246 -1.15 -3.89 -14.73
N ASP A 247 -1.83 -4.87 -14.13
CA ASP A 247 -2.89 -5.62 -14.75
C ASP A 247 -4.01 -5.79 -13.70
N PRO A 248 -5.14 -5.06 -13.83
CA PRO A 248 -6.21 -5.10 -12.85
C PRO A 248 -6.86 -6.48 -12.71
N SER A 249 -6.74 -7.36 -13.72
CA SER A 249 -7.27 -8.73 -13.66
C SER A 249 -6.45 -9.66 -12.75
N LYS A 250 -5.17 -9.32 -12.56
CA LYS A 250 -4.23 -10.06 -11.69
C LYS A 250 -4.21 -9.53 -10.26
N ALA A 251 -4.72 -8.32 -10.03
CA ALA A 251 -4.76 -7.72 -8.72
C ALA A 251 -5.60 -8.56 -7.73
N ARG A 252 -5.09 -8.66 -6.50
CA ARG A 252 -5.72 -9.34 -5.36
C ARG A 252 -6.05 -8.38 -4.24
N GLU A 253 -5.78 -7.11 -4.42
CA GLU A 253 -6.04 -6.06 -3.45
C GLU A 253 -6.75 -4.89 -4.12
N GLY A 254 -7.66 -4.27 -3.41
CA GLY A 254 -8.51 -3.22 -3.95
C GLY A 254 -9.54 -2.72 -2.95
N PHE A 255 -10.61 -2.15 -3.47
CA PHE A 255 -11.75 -1.65 -2.70
C PHE A 255 -13.05 -2.24 -3.22
N LEU A 256 -14.14 -1.94 -2.52
CA LEU A 256 -15.48 -2.19 -3.02
C LEU A 256 -16.11 -0.93 -3.60
N ARG A 257 -16.95 -1.12 -4.61
CA ARG A 257 -17.84 -0.06 -5.10
C ARG A 257 -18.81 0.37 -3.98
N PRO A 258 -19.19 1.66 -3.92
CA PRO A 258 -20.21 2.13 -2.98
C PRO A 258 -21.50 1.31 -3.08
N GLY A 259 -22.02 0.88 -1.92
CA GLY A 259 -23.25 0.08 -1.84
C GLY A 259 -23.07 -1.43 -2.05
N ALA A 260 -21.83 -1.90 -2.27
CA ALA A 260 -21.53 -3.33 -2.34
C ALA A 260 -21.86 -4.04 -1.02
N LYS A 261 -22.43 -5.25 -1.13
CA LYS A 261 -22.77 -6.10 0.00
C LYS A 261 -21.73 -7.19 0.20
N ILE A 262 -21.54 -7.56 1.46
CA ILE A 262 -20.83 -8.77 1.87
C ILE A 262 -21.85 -9.89 2.04
N TYR A 263 -21.47 -11.10 1.65
CA TYR A 263 -22.25 -12.30 1.77
C TYR A 263 -21.55 -13.34 2.65
N ASP A 264 -22.34 -14.18 3.33
CA ASP A 264 -21.85 -15.43 3.92
C ASP A 264 -21.63 -16.53 2.87
N GLU A 265 -21.19 -17.71 3.31
CA GLU A 265 -20.98 -18.89 2.45
C GLU A 265 -22.27 -19.38 1.78
N GLN A 266 -23.42 -19.17 2.42
CA GLN A 266 -24.75 -19.55 1.91
C GLN A 266 -25.30 -18.51 0.92
N GLY A 267 -24.65 -17.36 0.81
CA GLY A 267 -24.99 -16.28 -0.09
C GLY A 267 -26.00 -15.28 0.45
N ASN A 268 -26.29 -15.28 1.75
CA ASN A 268 -27.09 -14.25 2.40
C ASN A 268 -26.25 -13.01 2.63
N ALA A 269 -26.84 -11.83 2.45
CA ALA A 269 -26.15 -10.58 2.74
C ALA A 269 -25.97 -10.42 4.27
N ILE A 270 -24.73 -10.25 4.71
CA ILE A 270 -24.37 -10.10 6.13
C ILE A 270 -24.00 -8.67 6.51
N GLY A 271 -23.87 -7.76 5.53
CA GLY A 271 -23.66 -6.34 5.78
C GLY A 271 -22.95 -5.60 4.65
N ASP A 272 -22.51 -4.39 4.95
CA ASP A 272 -21.58 -3.59 4.15
C ASP A 272 -20.16 -3.74 4.72
N VAL A 273 -19.12 -3.52 3.91
CA VAL A 273 -17.75 -3.38 4.48
C VAL A 273 -17.71 -2.13 5.35
N PRO A 274 -17.27 -2.24 6.62
CA PRO A 274 -17.11 -1.07 7.46
C PRO A 274 -16.02 -0.15 6.87
N GLY A 275 -16.46 0.97 6.28
CA GLY A 275 -15.57 2.05 5.82
C GLY A 275 -14.93 1.85 4.45
N ASN A 276 -14.15 2.84 4.04
CA ASN A 276 -13.33 2.83 2.82
C ASN A 276 -12.01 2.09 3.10
N ASN A 277 -12.08 0.85 3.61
CA ASN A 277 -10.89 0.05 3.90
C ASN A 277 -10.50 -0.77 2.67
N PRO A 278 -9.20 -0.89 2.36
CA PRO A 278 -8.75 -1.81 1.35
C PRO A 278 -9.13 -3.24 1.76
N ILE A 279 -9.32 -4.08 0.76
CA ILE A 279 -9.63 -5.50 0.91
C ILE A 279 -8.65 -6.33 0.11
N GLN A 280 -8.43 -7.55 0.54
CA GLN A 280 -7.74 -8.59 -0.19
C GLN A 280 -8.77 -9.63 -0.65
N ILE A 281 -8.61 -10.16 -1.86
CA ILE A 281 -9.47 -11.19 -2.44
C ILE A 281 -8.68 -12.46 -2.75
N ASN A 282 -9.36 -13.61 -2.73
CA ASN A 282 -8.82 -14.86 -3.26
C ASN A 282 -9.71 -15.38 -4.41
N PRO A 283 -9.32 -15.24 -5.68
CA PRO A 283 -10.15 -15.56 -6.84
C PRO A 283 -10.30 -17.06 -7.12
N VAL A 284 -9.59 -17.93 -6.37
CA VAL A 284 -9.47 -19.36 -6.70
C VAL A 284 -10.83 -20.08 -6.54
N TYR A 285 -11.80 -19.42 -5.90
CA TYR A 285 -13.17 -19.89 -5.86
C TYR A 285 -13.91 -19.65 -7.19
N SER A 286 -14.36 -20.74 -7.80
CA SER A 286 -15.21 -20.73 -8.99
C SER A 286 -16.60 -20.16 -8.66
N GLY A 287 -16.93 -18.99 -9.21
CA GLY A 287 -18.26 -18.36 -9.08
C GLY A 287 -18.25 -16.87 -9.41
N ASN A 288 -19.42 -16.22 -9.28
CA ASN A 288 -19.55 -14.77 -9.43
C ASN A 288 -19.14 -13.98 -8.17
N ARG A 289 -18.52 -14.65 -7.18
CA ARG A 289 -18.13 -14.04 -5.91
C ARG A 289 -16.70 -14.40 -5.53
N TYR A 290 -15.98 -13.44 -4.95
CA TYR A 290 -14.67 -13.66 -4.38
C TYR A 290 -14.76 -13.72 -2.86
N PRO A 291 -14.14 -14.72 -2.19
CA PRO A 291 -13.81 -14.59 -0.78
C PRO A 291 -12.86 -13.41 -0.60
N MET A 292 -13.10 -12.65 0.47
CA MET A 292 -12.32 -11.47 0.81
C MET A 292 -11.98 -11.41 2.29
N SER A 293 -10.91 -10.68 2.60
CA SER A 293 -10.51 -10.29 3.93
C SER A 293 -10.18 -8.80 3.97
N SER A 294 -10.39 -8.16 5.12
CA SER A 294 -10.03 -6.77 5.37
C SER A 294 -9.44 -6.59 6.78
N ALA A 295 -8.99 -5.37 7.08
CA ALA A 295 -8.49 -5.01 8.39
C ALA A 295 -9.51 -5.32 9.50
N GLY A 296 -9.02 -5.60 10.69
CA GLY A 296 -9.85 -5.96 11.85
C GLY A 296 -10.46 -7.36 11.81
N GLY A 297 -9.95 -8.24 10.94
CA GLY A 297 -10.40 -9.64 10.85
C GLY A 297 -11.72 -9.84 10.11
N PHE A 298 -12.22 -8.80 9.43
CA PHE A 298 -13.42 -8.90 8.60
C PHE A 298 -13.17 -9.81 7.41
N SER A 299 -14.07 -10.77 7.18
CA SER A 299 -14.04 -11.69 6.05
C SER A 299 -15.45 -12.03 5.57
N GLY A 300 -15.55 -12.47 4.32
CA GLY A 300 -16.82 -12.88 3.71
C GLY A 300 -16.66 -13.02 2.20
N TYR A 301 -17.77 -12.94 1.48
CA TYR A 301 -17.79 -13.02 0.02
C TYR A 301 -18.33 -11.72 -0.59
N ILE A 302 -17.79 -11.32 -1.73
CA ILE A 302 -18.22 -10.13 -2.49
C ILE A 302 -18.55 -10.53 -3.91
N ASN A 303 -19.46 -9.83 -4.61
CA ASN A 303 -19.60 -10.07 -6.04
C ASN A 303 -18.37 -9.54 -6.78
N ASN A 304 -17.88 -10.30 -7.76
CA ASN A 304 -16.70 -9.93 -8.54
C ASN A 304 -16.81 -8.57 -9.23
N LYS A 305 -18.02 -8.19 -9.70
CA LYS A 305 -18.33 -6.89 -10.32
C LYS A 305 -18.19 -5.69 -9.37
N ASP A 306 -18.30 -5.95 -8.07
CA ASP A 306 -18.27 -4.91 -7.04
C ASP A 306 -16.83 -4.67 -6.54
N PHE A 307 -15.88 -5.57 -6.88
CA PHE A 307 -14.47 -5.37 -6.62
C PHE A 307 -13.90 -4.31 -7.56
N VAL A 308 -13.13 -3.39 -7.01
CA VAL A 308 -12.31 -2.49 -7.80
C VAL A 308 -10.83 -2.68 -7.45
N PRO A 309 -10.03 -3.21 -8.40
CA PRO A 309 -8.58 -3.34 -8.25
C PRO A 309 -7.92 -2.01 -7.89
N ASN A 310 -6.82 -2.10 -7.13
CA ASN A 310 -5.95 -1.02 -6.64
C ASN A 310 -6.26 -0.58 -5.20
N PRO A 311 -5.45 -1.00 -4.22
CA PRO A 311 -5.62 -0.64 -2.82
C PRO A 311 -4.98 0.72 -2.46
N PHE A 312 -4.30 1.38 -3.41
CA PHE A 312 -3.73 2.72 -3.25
C PHE A 312 -4.67 3.83 -3.72
N ARG A 313 -5.96 3.50 -3.97
CA ARG A 313 -6.97 4.48 -4.38
C ARG A 313 -6.95 5.69 -3.46
N TYR A 314 -6.97 6.85 -4.08
CA TYR A 314 -7.04 8.10 -3.39
C TYR A 314 -8.46 8.31 -2.82
N ASP A 315 -8.54 8.59 -1.52
CA ASP A 315 -9.80 8.70 -0.78
C ASP A 315 -10.82 9.58 -1.51
N ASN A 316 -12.06 9.09 -1.58
CA ASN A 316 -13.21 9.79 -2.17
C ASN A 316 -13.06 10.23 -3.63
N GLY A 317 -12.27 9.50 -4.44
CA GLY A 317 -12.06 9.84 -5.86
C GLY A 317 -11.20 11.08 -6.07
N LYS A 318 -10.43 11.50 -5.05
CA LYS A 318 -9.54 12.66 -5.14
C LYS A 318 -8.14 12.23 -5.54
N PHE A 319 -7.94 12.02 -6.83
CA PHE A 319 -6.62 11.87 -7.43
C PHE A 319 -5.64 12.96 -6.92
N PRO A 320 -4.36 12.61 -6.70
CA PRO A 320 -3.34 13.54 -6.28
C PRO A 320 -3.17 14.60 -7.35
N LYS A 321 -2.74 15.78 -6.92
CA LYS A 321 -2.52 16.92 -7.81
C LYS A 321 -1.05 17.21 -7.98
N ASN A 322 -0.62 17.47 -9.20
CA ASN A 322 0.73 17.96 -9.46
C ASN A 322 0.86 19.45 -9.07
N ALA A 323 2.04 20.03 -9.25
CA ALA A 323 2.30 21.45 -8.96
C ALA A 323 1.40 22.43 -9.75
N ASN A 324 0.85 21.99 -10.89
CA ASN A 324 -0.07 22.74 -11.74
C ASN A 324 -1.55 22.54 -11.34
N GLY A 325 -1.82 21.78 -10.29
CA GLY A 325 -3.17 21.50 -9.81
C GLY A 325 -3.95 20.45 -10.61
N GLN A 326 -3.32 19.81 -11.60
CA GLN A 326 -3.90 18.75 -12.42
C GLN A 326 -3.94 17.45 -11.63
N THR A 327 -5.05 16.72 -11.70
CA THR A 327 -5.16 15.39 -11.11
C THR A 327 -4.41 14.36 -11.95
N TYR A 328 -3.71 13.41 -11.32
CA TYR A 328 -3.01 12.34 -12.03
C TYR A 328 -3.29 10.96 -11.44
N GLY A 329 -3.36 9.91 -12.27
CA GLY A 329 -3.60 8.54 -11.81
C GLY A 329 -4.11 7.61 -12.91
N SER A 330 -4.57 6.40 -12.54
CA SER A 330 -5.18 5.48 -13.50
C SER A 330 -6.66 5.79 -13.72
N ALA A 331 -7.12 5.74 -14.97
CA ALA A 331 -8.55 5.79 -15.29
C ALA A 331 -9.33 4.64 -14.61
N SER A 332 -8.70 3.48 -14.38
CA SER A 332 -9.32 2.35 -13.67
C SER A 332 -9.70 2.65 -12.22
N ASP A 333 -9.07 3.68 -11.63
CA ASP A 333 -9.32 4.08 -10.25
C ASP A 333 -10.53 5.02 -10.14
N ALA A 334 -11.00 5.55 -11.27
CA ALA A 334 -12.18 6.40 -11.33
C ALA A 334 -13.47 5.58 -11.14
N SER A 335 -14.50 6.19 -10.55
CA SER A 335 -15.82 5.58 -10.42
C SER A 335 -16.64 5.66 -11.70
N THR A 336 -16.44 6.73 -12.47
CA THR A 336 -17.09 7.02 -13.75
C THR A 336 -16.09 7.74 -14.68
N PRO A 337 -16.30 7.74 -16.01
CA PRO A 337 -15.43 8.44 -16.95
C PRO A 337 -15.25 9.94 -16.62
N GLU A 338 -16.27 10.58 -16.06
CA GLU A 338 -16.22 12.01 -15.68
C GLU A 338 -15.29 12.27 -14.49
N THR A 339 -15.06 11.25 -13.66
CA THR A 339 -14.21 11.34 -12.46
C THR A 339 -12.75 10.94 -12.72
N GLU A 340 -12.39 10.58 -13.95
CA GLU A 340 -11.02 10.28 -14.34
C GLU A 340 -10.07 11.47 -14.16
N PRO A 341 -8.78 11.23 -13.91
CA PRO A 341 -7.80 12.28 -13.71
C PRO A 341 -7.53 13.08 -14.99
N ASP A 342 -7.03 14.31 -14.84
CA ASP A 342 -6.59 15.16 -15.96
C ASP A 342 -5.41 14.53 -16.71
N LEU A 343 -4.54 13.83 -15.97
CA LEU A 343 -3.38 13.06 -16.44
C LEU A 343 -3.63 11.57 -16.18
N ILE A 344 -3.91 10.83 -17.26
CA ILE A 344 -4.22 9.40 -17.21
C ILE A 344 -2.95 8.60 -17.43
N ARG A 345 -2.62 7.70 -16.51
CA ARG A 345 -1.42 6.86 -16.61
C ARG A 345 -1.46 6.01 -17.89
N ALA A 346 -0.34 5.96 -18.61
CA ALA A 346 -0.17 5.19 -19.82
C ALA A 346 1.25 4.62 -19.96
N TYR A 347 1.39 3.62 -20.82
CA TYR A 347 2.68 3.05 -21.22
C TYR A 347 3.02 3.53 -22.62
N GLY A 348 4.15 4.20 -22.78
CA GLY A 348 4.65 4.63 -24.08
C GLY A 348 5.00 3.46 -25.00
N VAL A 349 5.25 3.77 -26.27
CA VAL A 349 5.64 2.79 -27.31
C VAL A 349 6.89 1.99 -26.95
N ASP A 350 7.76 2.54 -26.11
CA ASP A 350 9.01 1.94 -25.61
C ASP A 350 8.85 1.27 -24.22
N GLY A 351 7.63 1.23 -23.67
CA GLY A 351 7.36 0.74 -22.32
C GLY A 351 7.63 1.74 -21.20
N THR A 352 8.03 2.99 -21.54
CA THR A 352 8.18 4.05 -20.54
C THR A 352 6.83 4.36 -19.90
N VAL A 353 6.78 4.37 -18.57
CA VAL A 353 5.57 4.74 -17.82
C VAL A 353 5.49 6.26 -17.74
N GLY A 354 4.33 6.81 -18.10
CA GLY A 354 4.05 8.24 -18.00
C GLY A 354 2.56 8.51 -17.94
N TYR A 355 2.15 9.70 -18.35
CA TYR A 355 0.76 10.15 -18.35
C TYR A 355 0.38 10.77 -19.68
N VAL A 356 -0.83 10.50 -20.15
CA VAL A 356 -1.45 11.19 -21.27
C VAL A 356 -2.49 12.17 -20.75
N LEU A 357 -2.64 13.31 -21.40
CA LEU A 357 -3.70 14.25 -21.06
C LEU A 357 -5.05 13.66 -21.47
N LYS A 358 -6.03 13.67 -20.56
CA LYS A 358 -7.38 13.17 -20.83
C LYS A 358 -7.98 13.79 -22.09
N LYS A 359 -7.81 15.11 -22.28
CA LYS A 359 -8.25 15.82 -23.49
C LYS A 359 -7.61 15.30 -24.78
N ASP A 360 -6.36 14.83 -24.73
CA ASP A 360 -5.65 14.32 -25.90
C ASP A 360 -6.06 12.87 -26.19
N LEU A 361 -6.38 12.12 -25.14
CA LEU A 361 -6.92 10.76 -25.20
C LEU A 361 -8.35 10.73 -25.74
N ASP A 362 -9.24 11.55 -25.19
CA ASP A 362 -10.64 11.68 -25.61
C ASP A 362 -10.72 12.30 -27.02
N GLY A 363 -9.84 13.25 -27.31
CA GLY A 363 -9.86 14.01 -28.55
C GLY A 363 -11.09 14.90 -28.69
N GLU A 364 -11.44 15.26 -29.92
CA GLU A 364 -12.67 16.00 -30.18
C GLU A 364 -13.89 15.07 -30.09
N MET A 365 -14.84 15.42 -29.21
CA MET A 365 -16.09 14.68 -29.07
C MET A 365 -17.14 15.23 -30.06
N PRO A 366 -17.81 14.36 -30.85
CA PRO A 366 -18.83 14.79 -31.78
C PRO A 366 -20.04 15.36 -31.02
N LYS A 367 -20.60 16.46 -31.54
CA LYS A 367 -21.79 17.12 -30.96
C LYS A 367 -23.08 16.61 -31.59
N THR A 368 -23.00 15.98 -32.76
CA THR A 368 -24.15 15.38 -33.45
C THR A 368 -23.84 13.98 -33.99
N PRO A 369 -24.88 13.13 -34.23
CA PRO A 369 -24.70 11.84 -34.88
C PRO A 369 -24.05 11.93 -36.28
N GLU A 370 -24.37 12.97 -37.06
CA GLU A 370 -23.78 13.19 -38.39
C GLU A 370 -22.28 13.50 -38.30
N GLU A 371 -21.87 14.29 -37.30
CA GLU A 371 -20.48 14.59 -37.01
C GLU A 371 -19.74 13.34 -36.55
N ALA A 372 -20.35 12.51 -35.70
CA ALA A 372 -19.78 11.23 -35.27
C ALA A 372 -19.50 10.29 -36.46
N LEU A 373 -20.43 10.20 -37.43
CA LEU A 373 -20.25 9.41 -38.64
C LEU A 373 -19.15 9.98 -39.56
N ALA A 374 -19.03 11.30 -39.65
CA ALA A 374 -17.96 11.94 -40.42
C ALA A 374 -16.59 11.71 -39.77
N MET A 375 -16.49 11.84 -38.44
CA MET A 375 -15.28 11.55 -37.68
C MET A 375 -14.87 10.09 -37.81
N GLN A 376 -15.83 9.15 -37.73
CA GLN A 376 -15.56 7.72 -37.91
C GLN A 376 -15.00 7.40 -39.30
N LYS A 377 -15.56 8.02 -40.36
CA LYS A 377 -15.07 7.83 -41.74
C LYS A 377 -13.69 8.42 -41.99
N ASN A 378 -13.32 9.45 -41.26
CA ASN A 378 -12.05 10.16 -41.39
C ASN A 378 -10.99 9.68 -40.38
N ARG A 379 -11.28 8.67 -39.55
CA ARG A 379 -10.29 8.08 -38.65
C ARG A 379 -9.16 7.47 -39.47
N HIS A 380 -7.93 7.82 -39.10
CA HIS A 380 -6.76 7.25 -39.72
C HIS A 380 -6.65 5.77 -39.30
N PRO A 381 -6.53 4.83 -40.25
CA PRO A 381 -6.54 3.39 -39.95
C PRO A 381 -5.31 2.94 -39.14
N GLY A 382 -4.23 3.72 -39.17
CA GLY A 382 -3.04 3.49 -38.35
C GLY A 382 -3.08 4.19 -37.00
N GLY A 383 -4.24 4.63 -36.51
CA GLY A 383 -4.34 5.28 -35.22
C GLY A 383 -3.78 6.70 -35.18
N ARG A 384 -3.49 7.20 -33.96
CA ARG A 384 -2.82 8.49 -33.73
C ARG A 384 -1.83 8.41 -32.57
N ASP A 385 -0.75 9.17 -32.69
CA ASP A 385 0.21 9.35 -31.61
C ASP A 385 -0.16 10.57 -30.77
N ILE A 386 -0.09 10.44 -29.46
CA ILE A 386 -0.20 11.55 -28.51
C ILE A 386 1.03 11.59 -27.59
N PRO A 387 1.41 12.77 -27.07
CA PRO A 387 2.58 12.87 -26.21
C PRO A 387 2.37 12.11 -24.89
N LEU A 388 3.42 11.42 -24.44
CA LEU A 388 3.51 10.87 -23.09
C LEU A 388 4.27 11.87 -22.21
N TYR A 389 3.63 12.35 -21.15
CA TYR A 389 4.16 13.34 -20.23
C TYR A 389 4.65 12.71 -18.92
N ASP A 390 5.54 13.41 -18.24
CA ASP A 390 5.83 13.20 -16.82
C ASP A 390 4.62 13.66 -15.96
N VAL A 391 4.66 13.39 -14.66
CA VAL A 391 3.62 13.73 -13.67
C VAL A 391 3.36 15.24 -13.57
N ASP A 392 4.31 16.07 -13.98
CA ASP A 392 4.14 17.53 -14.07
C ASP A 392 3.14 17.96 -15.16
N GLY A 393 2.77 17.06 -16.08
CA GLY A 393 1.84 17.31 -17.18
C GLY A 393 2.37 18.27 -18.24
N GLN A 394 3.68 18.55 -18.25
CA GLN A 394 4.34 19.48 -19.17
C GLN A 394 5.56 18.84 -19.86
N THR A 395 6.38 18.10 -19.11
CA THR A 395 7.59 17.47 -19.63
C THR A 395 7.23 16.27 -20.48
N VAL A 396 7.55 16.30 -21.77
CA VAL A 396 7.33 15.17 -22.68
C VAL A 396 8.45 14.16 -22.49
N ILE A 397 8.10 12.93 -22.12
CA ILE A 397 9.03 11.82 -21.85
C ILE A 397 8.89 10.67 -22.85
N GLY A 398 7.93 10.75 -23.77
CA GLY A 398 7.76 9.74 -24.82
C GLY A 398 6.52 9.96 -25.68
N VAL A 399 6.07 8.88 -26.30
CA VAL A 399 4.89 8.85 -27.18
C VAL A 399 3.99 7.70 -26.77
N PHE A 400 2.69 7.95 -26.73
CA PHE A 400 1.64 6.95 -26.57
C PHE A 400 0.88 6.78 -27.89
N HIS A 401 0.71 5.54 -28.34
CA HIS A 401 -0.01 5.22 -29.58
C HIS A 401 -1.45 4.79 -29.27
N ILE A 402 -2.41 5.41 -29.95
CA ILE A 402 -3.82 5.03 -29.91
C ILE A 402 -4.15 4.33 -31.23
N ASP A 403 -4.51 3.05 -31.19
CA ASP A 403 -4.93 2.29 -32.36
C ASP A 403 -6.24 2.85 -33.00
N GLY A 404 -6.37 2.71 -34.32
CA GLY A 404 -7.41 3.32 -35.17
C GLY A 404 -8.74 2.58 -35.27
#